data_AF-A0A1C5ASS4-F1
#
_entry.id   AF-A0A1C5ASS4-F1
#
_cell.length_a   1.000
_cell.length_b   1.000
_cell.length_c   1.000
_cell.angle_alpha   90.00
_cell.angle_beta   90.00
_cell.angle_gamma   90.00
#
_symmetry.space_group_name_H-M   'P 1'
#
loop_
_entity.id
_entity.type
_entity.pdbx_description
1 polymer ?
#
loop_
_entity_poly.entity_id
_entity_poly.type
_entity_poly.pdbx_seq_one_letter_code
_entity_poly.pdbx_strand_id
1 'polypeptide(L)' 'MASGRSIWGGHPRLDRRRVGRCLRSAALFAEGAVAMALVLGREDAVGWAGAAAAVLRSAAELAEGP' A
#
# COMPACT_ATOMS: atom_id res chain seq x y z
N MET A 1 2.50 -13.10 -43.45
CA MET A 1 3.93 -12.71 -43.27
C MET A 1 3.99 -11.61 -42.23
N ALA A 2 4.86 -11.80 -41.22
CA ALA A 2 5.32 -10.84 -40.19
C ALA A 2 4.25 -10.26 -39.24
N SER A 3 4.48 -10.11 -37.94
CA SER A 3 5.57 -10.49 -37.03
C SER A 3 5.08 -10.08 -35.63
N GLY A 4 5.55 -10.79 -34.61
CA GLY A 4 5.03 -10.74 -33.25
C GLY A 4 5.10 -9.37 -32.57
N ARG A 5 4.16 -9.16 -31.65
CA ARG A 5 4.39 -8.29 -30.51
C ARG A 5 3.92 -9.01 -29.25
N SER A 6 4.85 -9.76 -28.65
CA SER A 6 4.70 -10.22 -27.27
C SER A 6 4.63 -8.97 -26.38
N ILE A 7 3.48 -8.74 -25.75
CA ILE A 7 3.32 -7.69 -24.73
C ILE A 7 3.20 -8.29 -23.32
N TRP A 8 3.50 -9.59 -23.18
CA TRP A 8 3.73 -10.26 -21.89
C TRP A 8 5.14 -9.98 -21.34
N GLY A 9 5.58 -8.73 -21.46
CA GLY A 9 6.81 -8.20 -20.88
C GLY A 9 6.47 -7.17 -19.82
N GLY A 10 5.69 -7.57 -18.80
CA GLY A 10 5.39 -6.72 -17.65
C GLY A 10 6.70 -6.34 -16.96
N HIS A 11 7.17 -5.11 -17.20
CA HIS A 11 8.36 -4.57 -16.57
C HIS A 11 8.23 -4.61 -15.04
N PRO A 12 9.11 -5.30 -14.29
CA PRO A 12 9.01 -5.41 -12.82
C PRO A 12 9.05 -4.05 -12.09
N ARG A 13 9.57 -3.00 -12.74
CA ARG A 13 9.61 -1.63 -12.20
C ARG A 13 8.25 -0.92 -12.18
N LEU A 14 7.38 -1.19 -13.15
CA LEU A 14 6.03 -0.61 -13.17
C LEU A 14 5.14 -1.24 -12.11
N ASP A 15 5.35 -2.52 -11.83
CA ASP A 15 4.63 -3.24 -10.79
C ASP A 15 5.03 -2.73 -9.40
N ARG A 16 6.34 -2.63 -9.09
CA ARG A 16 6.83 -2.08 -7.81
C ARG A 16 6.29 -0.68 -7.49
N ARG A 17 6.31 0.24 -8.46
CA ARG A 17 5.76 1.60 -8.25
C ARG A 17 4.26 1.61 -8.02
N ARG A 18 3.49 0.76 -8.72
CA ARG A 18 2.05 0.63 -8.48
C ARG A 18 1.79 0.04 -7.11
N VAL A 19 2.51 -1.01 -6.73
CA VAL A 19 2.44 -1.64 -5.41
C VAL A 19 2.75 -0.65 -4.30
N GLY A 20 3.87 0.09 -4.41
CA GLY A 20 4.22 1.14 -3.43
C GLY A 20 3.12 2.21 -3.30
N ARG A 21 2.55 2.67 -4.41
CA ARG A 21 1.43 3.62 -4.39
C ARG A 21 0.18 3.03 -3.74
N CYS A 22 -0.19 1.79 -4.05
CA CYS A 22 -1.31 1.10 -3.43
C CYS A 22 -1.12 0.94 -1.92
N LEU A 23 0.08 0.57 -1.48
CA LEU A 23 0.43 0.43 -0.07
C LEU A 23 0.36 1.76 0.66
N ARG A 24 0.84 2.86 0.07
CA ARG A 24 0.68 4.21 0.63
C ARG A 24 -0.79 4.62 0.75
N SER A 25 -1.60 4.38 -0.28
CA SER A 25 -3.03 4.68 -0.22
C SER A 25 -3.73 3.87 0.88
N ALA A 26 -3.37 2.59 1.03
CA ALA A 26 -3.90 1.75 2.10
C ALA A 26 -3.42 2.22 3.49
N ALA A 27 -2.17 2.68 3.62
CA ALA A 27 -1.66 3.25 4.86
C ALA A 27 -2.45 4.50 5.26
N LEU A 28 -2.70 5.42 4.32
CA LEU A 28 -3.53 6.61 4.55
C LEU A 28 -4.96 6.25 4.97
N PHE A 29 -5.54 5.21 4.36
CA PHE A 29 -6.85 4.70 4.77
C PHE A 29 -6.82 4.18 6.22
N ALA A 30 -5.80 3.41 6.59
CA ALA A 30 -5.63 2.92 7.95
C ALA A 30 -5.39 4.05 8.97
N GLU A 31 -4.64 5.10 8.61
CA GLU A 31 -4.50 6.32 9.42
C GLU A 31 -5.86 7.02 9.61
N GLY A 32 -6.68 7.12 8.56
CA GLY A 32 -8.05 7.62 8.67
C GLY A 32 -8.93 6.76 9.57
N ALA A 33 -8.78 5.43 9.51
CA ALA A 33 -9.48 4.50 10.38
C ALA A 33 -9.06 4.68 11.86
N VAL A 34 -7.78 4.96 12.14
CA VAL A 34 -7.32 5.34 13.48
C VAL A 34 -8.04 6.58 13.98
N ALA A 35 -8.08 7.65 13.16
CA ALA A 35 -8.76 8.89 13.54
C ALA A 35 -10.25 8.64 13.83
N MET A 36 -10.93 7.85 13.01
CA MET A 36 -12.31 7.46 13.23
C MET A 36 -12.50 6.61 14.49
N ALA A 37 -11.61 5.65 14.75
CA ALA A 37 -11.67 4.83 15.95
C ALA A 37 -11.49 5.67 17.23
N LEU A 38 -10.61 6.67 17.21
CA LEU A 38 -10.47 7.63 18.31
C LEU A 38 -11.75 8.45 18.53
N VAL A 39 -12.35 8.97 17.46
CA VAL A 39 -13.63 9.72 17.52
C VAL A 39 -14.75 8.85 18.11
N LEU A 40 -14.75 7.56 17.80
CA LEU A 40 -15.74 6.59 18.30
C LEU A 40 -15.38 6.00 19.68
N GLY A 41 -14.26 6.39 20.29
CA GLY A 41 -13.81 5.86 21.59
C GLY A 41 -13.41 4.38 21.56
N ARG A 42 -13.02 3.84 20.40
CA ARG A 42 -12.65 2.44 20.18
C ARG A 42 -11.14 2.24 20.25
N GLU A 43 -10.59 2.31 21.46
CA GLU A 43 -9.15 2.18 21.70
C GLU A 43 -8.56 0.83 21.24
N ASP A 44 -9.35 -0.24 21.30
CA ASP A 44 -8.99 -1.56 20.76
C ASP A 44 -8.71 -1.50 19.25
N ALA A 45 -9.55 -0.79 18.50
CA ALA A 45 -9.42 -0.64 17.06
C ALA A 45 -8.30 0.32 16.65
N VAL A 46 -7.99 1.32 17.49
CA VAL A 46 -6.88 2.26 17.27
C VAL A 46 -5.55 1.54 17.20
N GLY A 47 -5.29 0.63 18.13
CA GLY A 47 -4.06 -0.16 18.14
C GLY A 47 -3.90 -1.00 16.87
N TRP A 48 -4.95 -1.71 16.47
CA TRP A 48 -4.95 -2.53 15.25
C TRP A 48 -4.78 -1.70 13.97
N ALA A 49 -5.54 -0.61 13.82
CA ALA A 49 -5.48 0.24 12.65
C ALA A 49 -4.13 0.98 12.55
N GLY A 50 -3.57 1.41 13.69
CA GLY A 50 -2.25 2.04 13.75
C GLY A 50 -1.13 1.07 13.37
N ALA A 51 -1.17 -0.16 13.88
CA ALA A 51 -0.23 -1.21 13.49
C ALA A 51 -0.32 -1.52 11.99
N ALA A 52 -1.54 -1.63 11.44
CA ALA A 52 -1.75 -1.84 10.01
C ALA A 52 -1.18 -0.68 9.17
N ALA A 53 -1.40 0.57 9.57
CA ALA A 53 -0.85 1.74 8.90
C ALA A 53 0.69 1.71 8.86
N ALA A 54 1.32 1.39 9.99
CA ALA A 54 2.77 1.27 10.09
C ALA A 54 3.32 0.16 9.18
N VAL A 55 2.71 -1.03 9.20
CA VAL A 55 3.11 -2.15 8.34
C VAL A 55 2.99 -1.80 6.85
N LEU A 56 1.89 -1.16 6.45
CA LEU A 56 1.68 -0.74 5.07
C LEU A 56 2.69 0.31 4.62
N ARG A 57 3.06 1.25 5.49
CA ARG A 57 4.09 2.25 5.21
C ARG A 57 5.46 1.59 5.02
N SER A 58 5.86 0.71 5.94
CA SER A 58 7.12 -0.05 5.82
C SER A 58 7.14 -0.91 4.56
N ALA A 59 6.03 -1.57 4.23
CA ALA A 59 5.91 -2.34 3.00
C ALA A 59 6.03 -1.47 1.75
N ALA A 60 5.50 -0.23 1.77
CA ALA A 60 5.64 0.70 0.67
C ALA A 60 7.10 1.12 0.45
N GLU A 61 7.83 1.42 1.53
CA GLU A 61 9.26 1.75 1.49
C GLU A 61 10.08 0.59 0.90
N LEU A 62 9.81 -0.64 1.36
CA LEU A 62 10.45 -1.84 0.80
C LEU A 62 10.11 -2.05 -0.67
N ALA A 63 8.85 -1.78 -1.08
CA ALA A 63 8.40 -1.92 -2.46
C ALA A 63 9.00 -0.86 -3.38
N GLU A 64 9.38 0.31 -2.88
CA GLU A 64 9.98 1.36 -3.70
C GLU A 64 11.49 1.15 -3.91
N GLY A 65 12.14 0.49 -2.94
CA GLY A 65 13.58 0.25 -2.97
C GLY A 65 14.40 1.46 -2.53
N PRO A 66 15.72 1.32 -2.39
CA PRO A 66 16.63 2.41 -2.05
C PRO A 66 16.69 3.49 -3.14
#